data_AF-A0A7S3BV46-F1
#
_entry.id   AF-A0A7S3BV46-F1
#
_cell.length_a   1.000
_cell.length_b   1.000
_cell.length_c   1.000
_cell.angle_alpha   90.00
_cell.angle_beta   90.00
_cell.angle_gamma   90.00
#
_symmetry.space_group_name_H-M   'P 1'
#
loop_
_entity.id
_entity.type
_entity.pdbx_description
1 polymer ?
#
loop_
_entity_poly.entity_id
_entity_poly.type
_entity_poly.pdbx_seq_one_letter_code
_entity_poly.pdbx_strand_id
1 'polypeptide(L)'
;PPNLSAEIIPRNLFTFWSPLEDLPEFVAGCLATFHRLNPTWTVYVLYPNVPGVEPPPFQNLNADNDGNWVGLQHTADWYRAAALARYGGVWVDATSIMLRPVESWVDVNSDAVQGWSSIHQAATMDGWAVAAPANSELMRRWMTEFRLAYKVGPGTYCENLQDEVVGAGLRPLLPNLAMHAAYRVATSQFPQG
;
A
#
# COMPACT_ATOMS: atom_id res chain seq x y z
N PRO A 1 2.50 -12.52 -36.11
CA PRO A 1 1.91 -11.55 -35.15
C PRO A 1 2.92 -11.22 -34.04
N PRO A 2 3.21 -9.95 -33.75
CA PRO A 2 4.06 -9.62 -32.62
C PRO A 2 3.38 -10.14 -31.35
N ASN A 3 4.16 -10.83 -30.54
CA ASN A 3 3.76 -11.44 -29.28
C ASN A 3 3.29 -10.30 -28.36
N LEU A 4 1.98 -10.15 -28.14
CA LEU A 4 1.46 -9.26 -27.11
C LEU A 4 1.94 -9.86 -25.78
N SER A 5 3.02 -9.32 -25.22
CA SER A 5 3.49 -9.70 -23.90
C SER A 5 2.32 -9.62 -22.94
N ALA A 6 2.07 -10.71 -22.19
CA ALA A 6 1.11 -10.66 -21.10
C ALA A 6 1.49 -9.50 -20.17
N GLU A 7 0.51 -8.67 -19.82
CA GLU A 7 0.72 -7.51 -18.94
C GLU A 7 1.41 -7.96 -17.64
N ILE A 8 2.44 -7.22 -17.23
CA ILE A 8 3.27 -7.56 -16.06
C ILE A 8 2.56 -7.14 -14.77
N ILE A 9 1.85 -6.01 -14.80
CA ILE A 9 0.99 -5.53 -13.72
C ILE A 9 -0.44 -6.04 -13.99
N PRO A 10 -0.98 -6.94 -13.14
CA PRO A 10 -2.34 -7.45 -13.31
C PRO A 10 -3.40 -6.36 -13.16
N ARG A 11 -4.52 -6.51 -13.86
CA ARG A 11 -5.67 -5.57 -13.82
C ARG A 11 -6.55 -5.70 -12.58
N ASN A 12 -5.90 -5.69 -11.40
CA ASN A 12 -6.54 -5.63 -10.10
C ASN A 12 -6.38 -4.21 -9.54
N LEU A 13 -7.50 -3.54 -9.25
CA LEU A 13 -7.51 -2.24 -8.57
C LEU A 13 -8.04 -2.42 -7.15
N PHE A 14 -7.14 -2.39 -6.18
CA PHE A 14 -7.43 -2.55 -4.76
C PHE A 14 -7.66 -1.20 -4.08
N THR A 15 -8.54 -1.23 -3.10
CA THR A 15 -8.74 -0.17 -2.12
C THR A 15 -9.22 -0.79 -0.82
N PHE A 16 -9.39 0.00 0.24
CA PHE A 16 -9.86 -0.51 1.53
C PHE A 16 -10.87 0.44 2.16
N TRP A 17 -11.92 -0.13 2.74
CA TRP A 17 -12.88 0.59 3.58
C TRP A 17 -13.39 -0.29 4.71
N SER A 18 -13.59 0.31 5.88
CA SER A 18 -14.15 -0.38 7.05
C SER A 18 -14.87 0.61 7.97
N PRO A 19 -16.05 0.24 8.50
CA PRO A 19 -16.85 -0.93 8.12
C PRO A 19 -17.48 -0.75 6.73
N LEU A 20 -17.71 -1.84 5.99
CA LEU A 20 -18.29 -1.76 4.64
C LEU A 20 -19.76 -1.32 4.64
N GLU A 21 -20.48 -1.67 5.70
CA GLU A 21 -21.89 -1.32 5.89
C GLU A 21 -22.13 0.19 6.09
N ASP A 22 -21.09 0.95 6.47
CA ASP A 22 -21.13 2.39 6.67
C ASP A 22 -20.17 3.09 5.70
N LEU A 23 -20.46 2.97 4.41
CA LEU A 23 -19.71 3.64 3.35
C LEU A 23 -20.31 5.04 3.10
N PRO A 24 -19.60 6.13 3.43
CA PRO A 24 -20.10 7.48 3.23
C PRO A 24 -20.31 7.79 1.75
N GLU A 25 -21.30 8.64 1.44
CA GLU A 25 -21.65 9.02 0.06
C GLU A 25 -20.45 9.56 -0.72
N PHE A 26 -19.58 10.34 -0.06
CA PHE A 26 -18.35 10.84 -0.66
C PHE A 26 -17.43 9.70 -1.15
N VAL A 27 -17.23 8.69 -0.31
CA VAL A 27 -16.37 7.53 -0.63
C VAL A 27 -17.04 6.68 -1.71
N ALA A 28 -18.35 6.46 -1.63
CA ALA A 28 -19.11 5.80 -2.68
C ALA A 28 -18.98 6.53 -4.03
N GLY A 29 -18.99 7.87 -4.02
CA GLY A 29 -18.73 8.70 -5.19
C GLY A 29 -17.32 8.51 -5.76
N CYS A 30 -16.31 8.45 -4.89
CA CYS A 30 -14.93 8.12 -5.27
C CYS A 30 -14.84 6.74 -5.95
N LEU A 31 -15.39 5.70 -5.33
CA LEU A 31 -15.42 4.34 -5.89
C LEU A 31 -16.17 4.26 -7.22
N ALA A 32 -17.26 5.03 -7.37
CA ALA A 32 -17.96 5.12 -8.65
C ALA A 32 -17.04 5.66 -9.77
N THR A 33 -16.11 6.57 -9.46
CA THR A 33 -15.09 7.00 -10.44
C THR A 33 -14.11 5.89 -10.80
N PHE A 34 -13.75 5.02 -9.85
CA PHE A 34 -12.84 3.90 -10.09
C PHE A 34 -13.46 2.94 -11.10
N HIS A 35 -14.70 2.50 -10.86
CA HIS A 35 -15.42 1.60 -11.76
C HIS A 35 -15.66 2.23 -13.13
N ARG A 36 -16.12 3.49 -13.18
CA ARG A 36 -16.46 4.17 -14.43
C ARG A 36 -15.26 4.39 -15.34
N LEU A 37 -14.09 4.71 -14.77
CA LEU A 37 -12.89 5.04 -15.54
C LEU A 37 -12.00 3.84 -15.84
N ASN A 38 -12.20 2.70 -15.16
CA ASN A 38 -11.38 1.50 -15.33
C ASN A 38 -12.25 0.27 -15.68
N PRO A 39 -13.03 0.30 -16.78
CA PRO A 39 -14.00 -0.77 -17.09
C PRO A 39 -13.36 -2.13 -17.38
N THR A 40 -12.06 -2.18 -17.68
CA THR A 40 -11.28 -3.40 -17.92
C THR A 40 -10.57 -3.92 -16.66
N TRP A 41 -10.68 -3.20 -15.54
CA TRP A 41 -10.07 -3.57 -14.27
C TRP A 41 -11.11 -4.17 -13.33
N THR A 42 -10.69 -5.14 -12.53
CA THR A 42 -11.51 -5.60 -11.41
C THR A 42 -11.19 -4.73 -10.20
N VAL A 43 -12.20 -4.01 -9.69
CA VAL A 43 -12.07 -3.17 -8.51
C VAL A 43 -12.44 -3.98 -7.26
N TYR A 44 -11.53 -4.04 -6.29
CA TYR A 44 -11.68 -4.77 -5.04
C TYR A 44 -11.68 -3.78 -3.87
N VAL A 45 -12.82 -3.66 -3.18
CA VAL A 45 -12.90 -2.96 -1.90
C VAL A 45 -12.61 -3.97 -0.80
N LEU A 46 -11.39 -3.94 -0.27
CA LEU A 46 -10.96 -4.79 0.82
C LEU A 46 -11.54 -4.29 2.15
N TYR A 47 -11.64 -5.21 3.10
CA TYR A 47 -12.20 -5.01 4.42
C TYR A 47 -11.54 -5.97 5.42
N PRO A 48 -11.71 -5.76 6.74
CA PRO A 48 -11.12 -6.64 7.75
C PRO A 48 -11.53 -8.10 7.55
N ASN A 49 -10.55 -8.99 7.58
CA ASN A 49 -10.67 -10.44 7.36
C ASN A 49 -11.22 -10.85 5.99
N VAL A 50 -11.06 -10.00 4.96
CA VAL A 50 -11.41 -10.38 3.57
C VAL A 50 -10.68 -11.67 3.15
N PRO A 51 -11.37 -12.67 2.58
CA PRO A 51 -10.74 -13.91 2.13
C PRO A 51 -9.65 -13.66 1.08
N GLY A 52 -8.54 -14.41 1.18
CA GLY A 52 -7.45 -14.36 0.21
C GLY A 52 -6.37 -13.31 0.51
N VAL A 53 -6.61 -12.35 1.39
CA VAL A 53 -5.56 -11.43 1.89
C VAL A 53 -5.30 -11.75 3.35
N GLU A 54 -4.02 -11.80 3.76
CA GLU A 54 -3.69 -12.10 5.15
C GLU A 54 -4.16 -10.96 6.08
N PRO A 55 -4.85 -11.25 7.19
CA PRO A 55 -5.23 -10.21 8.14
C PRO A 55 -4.01 -9.69 8.91
N PRO A 56 -4.06 -8.46 9.44
CA PRO A 56 -3.03 -7.95 10.32
C PRO A 56 -2.90 -8.80 11.61
N PRO A 57 -1.69 -8.93 12.19
CA PRO A 57 -1.46 -9.69 13.42
C PRO A 57 -1.89 -8.92 14.69
N PHE A 58 -2.50 -7.74 14.55
CA PHE A 58 -2.93 -6.90 15.66
C PHE A 58 -4.47 -6.84 15.71
N GLN A 59 -5.02 -7.01 16.92
CA GLN A 59 -6.47 -7.12 17.14
C GLN A 59 -7.13 -5.80 17.55
N ASN A 60 -6.36 -4.78 17.92
CA ASN A 60 -6.89 -3.49 18.35
C ASN A 60 -6.96 -2.51 17.16
N LEU A 61 -8.12 -2.53 16.50
CA LEU A 61 -8.59 -1.48 15.59
C LEU A 61 -9.03 -0.22 16.34
N ASN A 62 -9.20 -0.32 17.66
CA ASN A 62 -9.56 0.80 18.50
C ASN A 62 -8.33 1.64 18.77
N ALA A 63 -8.54 2.94 18.66
CA ALA A 63 -7.63 4.00 18.99
C ALA A 63 -6.72 3.64 20.17
N ASP A 64 -5.49 4.15 20.13
CA ASP A 64 -4.83 4.52 21.38
C ASP A 64 -5.83 5.18 22.34
N ASN A 65 -5.64 5.05 23.65
CA ASN A 65 -6.61 5.51 24.67
C ASN A 65 -6.98 7.01 24.59
N ASP A 66 -6.40 7.75 23.63
CA ASP A 66 -6.61 9.14 23.28
C ASP A 66 -7.55 9.36 22.07
N GLY A 67 -8.09 8.30 21.45
CA GLY A 67 -9.09 8.41 20.38
C GLY A 67 -8.52 8.63 18.97
N ASN A 68 -7.25 8.33 18.71
CA ASN A 68 -6.68 8.50 17.38
C ASN A 68 -7.02 7.33 16.45
N TRP A 69 -7.45 7.66 15.24
CA TRP A 69 -7.81 6.80 14.10
C TRP A 69 -6.66 5.92 13.55
N VAL A 70 -5.57 5.81 14.29
CA VAL A 70 -4.30 5.17 13.93
C VAL A 70 -4.49 3.68 13.60
N GLY A 71 -5.42 3.00 14.26
CA GLY A 71 -5.71 1.58 14.01
C GLY A 71 -6.24 1.27 12.61
N LEU A 72 -7.15 2.09 12.07
CA LEU A 72 -7.75 1.85 10.75
C LEU A 72 -6.78 2.17 9.61
N GLN A 73 -5.99 3.23 9.75
CA GLN A 73 -4.96 3.58 8.76
C GLN A 73 -3.90 2.48 8.66
N HIS A 74 -3.42 1.98 9.80
CA HIS A 74 -2.48 0.86 9.83
C HIS A 74 -3.07 -0.44 9.28
N THR A 75 -4.37 -0.64 9.45
CA THR A 75 -5.08 -1.78 8.85
C THR A 75 -5.12 -1.66 7.32
N ALA A 76 -5.43 -0.47 6.79
CA ALA A 76 -5.38 -0.19 5.36
C ALA A 76 -3.95 -0.40 4.79
N ASP A 77 -2.92 0.08 5.50
CA ASP A 77 -1.52 -0.14 5.16
C ASP A 77 -1.18 -1.63 5.04
N TRP A 78 -1.66 -2.44 5.99
CA TRP A 78 -1.46 -3.89 5.96
C TRP A 78 -2.13 -4.53 4.74
N TYR A 79 -3.41 -4.25 4.51
CA TYR A 79 -4.15 -4.79 3.38
C TYR A 79 -3.55 -4.35 2.04
N ARG A 80 -3.03 -3.11 1.95
CA ARG A 80 -2.30 -2.62 0.77
C ARG A 80 -1.08 -3.46 0.46
N ALA A 81 -0.17 -3.54 1.43
CA ALA A 81 1.08 -4.27 1.24
C ALA A 81 0.83 -5.76 0.98
N ALA A 82 -0.11 -6.37 1.72
CA ALA A 82 -0.45 -7.78 1.57
C ALA A 82 -1.08 -8.10 0.21
N ALA A 83 -2.05 -7.30 -0.26
CA ALA A 83 -2.71 -7.51 -1.54
C ALA A 83 -1.73 -7.34 -2.71
N LEU A 84 -0.95 -6.25 -2.71
CA LEU A 84 0.03 -6.00 -3.77
C LEU A 84 1.17 -7.02 -3.79
N ALA A 85 1.67 -7.45 -2.63
CA ALA A 85 2.70 -8.48 -2.55
C ALA A 85 2.21 -9.85 -3.04
N ARG A 86 0.92 -10.16 -2.84
CA ARG A 86 0.33 -11.44 -3.24
C ARG A 86 -0.12 -11.47 -4.70
N TYR A 87 -0.77 -10.40 -5.16
CA TYR A 87 -1.51 -10.38 -6.42
C TYR A 87 -0.92 -9.42 -7.46
N GLY A 88 0.01 -8.53 -7.09
CA GLY A 88 0.34 -7.37 -7.90
C GLY A 88 -0.88 -6.47 -8.14
N GLY A 89 -0.82 -5.61 -9.15
CA GLY A 89 -1.90 -4.71 -9.53
C GLY A 89 -1.69 -3.30 -8.97
N VAL A 90 -2.78 -2.59 -8.72
CA VAL A 90 -2.76 -1.18 -8.33
C VAL A 90 -3.55 -1.01 -7.04
N TRP A 91 -3.00 -0.27 -6.09
CA TRP A 91 -3.72 0.27 -4.95
C TRP A 91 -4.02 1.74 -5.17
N VAL A 92 -5.23 2.18 -4.80
CA VAL A 92 -5.55 3.60 -4.61
C VAL A 92 -6.45 3.77 -3.37
N ASP A 93 -6.16 4.75 -2.52
CA ASP A 93 -6.96 5.06 -1.33
C ASP A 93 -8.41 5.41 -1.69
N ALA A 94 -9.37 4.88 -0.91
CA ALA A 94 -10.81 4.92 -1.22
C ALA A 94 -11.39 6.34 -1.30
N THR A 95 -10.72 7.31 -0.68
CA THR A 95 -11.10 8.73 -0.67
C THR A 95 -10.59 9.51 -1.89
N SER A 96 -9.96 8.84 -2.86
CA SER A 96 -9.42 9.47 -4.06
C SER A 96 -10.49 9.64 -5.14
N ILE A 97 -10.58 10.82 -5.76
CA ILE A 97 -11.40 11.03 -6.95
C ILE A 97 -10.54 10.76 -8.18
N MET A 98 -10.84 9.71 -8.96
CA MET A 98 -10.17 9.47 -10.23
C MET A 98 -10.72 10.39 -11.32
N LEU A 99 -9.82 11.11 -11.99
CA LEU A 99 -10.13 11.96 -13.13
C LEU A 99 -9.72 11.33 -14.47
N ARG A 100 -8.86 10.31 -14.43
CA ARG A 100 -8.36 9.53 -15.57
C ARG A 100 -8.23 8.06 -15.17
N PRO A 101 -8.20 7.12 -16.15
CA PRO A 101 -7.89 5.72 -15.87
C PRO A 101 -6.53 5.56 -15.19
N VAL A 102 -6.31 4.46 -14.47
CA VAL A 102 -5.05 4.20 -13.75
C VAL A 102 -3.85 4.11 -14.71
N GLU A 103 -4.07 3.66 -15.95
CA GLU A 103 -3.04 3.65 -17.00
C GLU A 103 -2.55 5.04 -17.42
N SER A 104 -3.19 6.11 -16.94
CA SER A 104 -2.65 7.48 -17.13
C SER A 104 -1.37 7.75 -16.34
N TRP A 105 -1.06 6.92 -15.33
CA TRP A 105 0.18 6.99 -14.55
C TRP A 105 0.86 5.63 -14.36
N VAL A 106 0.17 4.52 -14.64
CA VAL A 106 0.71 3.15 -14.57
C VAL A 106 1.10 2.64 -15.95
N ASP A 107 2.38 2.29 -16.13
CA ASP A 107 2.80 1.42 -17.24
C ASP A 107 2.61 -0.05 -16.85
N VAL A 108 1.56 -0.68 -17.39
CA VAL A 108 1.21 -2.07 -17.09
C VAL A 108 2.21 -3.11 -17.62
N ASN A 109 3.15 -2.68 -18.48
CA ASN A 109 4.20 -3.53 -19.03
C ASN A 109 5.54 -3.36 -18.31
N SER A 110 5.61 -2.51 -17.28
CA SER A 110 6.81 -2.33 -16.47
C SER A 110 6.93 -3.43 -15.41
N ASP A 111 8.17 -3.85 -15.15
CA ASP A 111 8.56 -4.73 -14.05
C ASP A 111 8.97 -3.95 -12.77
N ALA A 112 8.81 -2.62 -12.77
CA ALA A 112 9.06 -1.78 -11.61
C ALA A 112 7.79 -1.58 -10.76
N VAL A 113 7.97 -1.44 -9.45
CA VAL A 113 6.94 -0.87 -8.58
C VAL A 113 6.88 0.63 -8.87
N GLN A 114 5.67 1.14 -9.13
CA GLN A 114 5.41 2.52 -9.52
C GLN A 114 4.58 3.21 -8.44
N GLY A 115 4.82 4.50 -8.24
CA GLY A 115 4.14 5.31 -7.24
C GLY A 115 4.78 6.69 -7.15
N TRP A 116 4.49 7.40 -6.07
CA TRP A 116 4.99 8.75 -5.85
C TRP A 116 5.98 8.77 -4.70
N SER A 117 6.90 9.73 -4.73
CA SER A 117 7.72 10.05 -3.57
C SER A 117 6.84 10.57 -2.43
N SER A 118 7.12 10.10 -1.21
CA SER A 118 6.53 10.62 0.00
C SER A 118 6.92 12.07 0.21
N ILE A 119 5.95 12.89 0.63
CA ILE A 119 6.17 14.30 0.98
C ILE A 119 7.11 14.47 2.18
N HIS A 120 7.28 13.44 3.00
CA HIS A 120 8.10 13.48 4.21
C HIS A 120 9.56 13.12 3.92
N GLN A 121 9.84 12.31 2.89
CA GLN A 121 11.18 11.86 2.53
C GLN A 121 11.20 11.42 1.06
N ALA A 122 11.91 12.17 0.20
CA ALA A 122 11.84 12.01 -1.26
C ALA A 122 12.22 10.61 -1.78
N ALA A 123 13.09 9.90 -1.07
CA ALA A 123 13.54 8.55 -1.43
C ALA A 123 12.68 7.44 -0.79
N THR A 124 11.51 7.80 -0.26
CA THR A 124 10.48 6.90 0.27
C THR A 124 9.28 6.94 -0.66
N MET A 125 8.61 5.81 -0.90
CA MET A 125 7.36 5.78 -1.66
C MET A 125 6.17 6.12 -0.75
N ASP A 126 5.25 6.93 -1.24
CA ASP A 126 3.98 7.23 -0.57
C ASP A 126 3.02 6.05 -0.68
N GLY A 127 2.13 5.90 0.30
CA GLY A 127 1.20 4.77 0.40
C GLY A 127 -0.09 4.95 -0.39
N TRP A 128 -0.54 6.18 -0.65
CA TRP A 128 -1.91 6.42 -1.12
C TRP A 128 -2.22 5.82 -2.50
N ALA A 129 -1.20 5.65 -3.36
CA ALA A 129 -1.32 4.92 -4.60
C ALA A 129 0.02 4.27 -5.03
N VAL A 130 -0.06 2.97 -5.33
CA VAL A 130 1.09 2.12 -5.65
C VAL A 130 0.67 1.10 -6.70
N ALA A 131 1.48 0.91 -7.74
CA ALA A 131 1.29 -0.16 -8.71
C ALA A 131 2.47 -1.13 -8.66
N ALA A 132 2.20 -2.43 -8.74
CA ALA A 132 3.19 -3.48 -8.60
C ALA A 132 2.99 -4.60 -9.62
N PRO A 133 4.08 -5.08 -10.24
CA PRO A 133 4.11 -6.34 -10.98
C PRO A 133 3.57 -7.50 -10.18
N ALA A 134 2.97 -8.48 -10.87
CA ALA A 134 2.82 -9.80 -10.29
C ALA A 134 4.20 -10.34 -9.89
N ASN A 135 4.30 -10.95 -8.71
CA ASN A 135 5.55 -11.48 -8.18
C ASN A 135 6.69 -10.44 -8.05
N SER A 136 6.37 -9.16 -7.80
CA SER A 136 7.37 -8.14 -7.50
C SER A 136 8.23 -8.51 -6.27
N GLU A 137 9.55 -8.59 -6.47
CA GLU A 137 10.50 -8.86 -5.39
C GLU A 137 10.51 -7.74 -4.36
N LEU A 138 10.43 -6.49 -4.80
CA LEU A 138 10.35 -5.34 -3.90
C LEU A 138 9.09 -5.42 -3.03
N MET A 139 7.92 -5.72 -3.59
CA MET A 139 6.70 -5.85 -2.78
C MET A 139 6.77 -7.01 -1.78
N ARG A 140 7.36 -8.15 -2.17
CA ARG A 140 7.57 -9.27 -1.23
C ARG A 140 8.47 -8.89 -0.06
N ARG A 141 9.58 -8.20 -0.33
CA ARG A 141 10.51 -7.73 0.71
C ARG A 141 9.87 -6.68 1.59
N TRP A 142 9.18 -5.72 0.98
CA TRP A 142 8.44 -4.70 1.71
C TRP A 142 7.42 -5.32 2.67
N MET A 143 6.59 -6.27 2.19
CA MET A 143 5.64 -6.96 3.04
C MET A 143 6.31 -7.83 4.11
N THR A 144 7.43 -8.49 3.79
CA THR A 144 8.20 -9.29 4.77
C THR A 144 8.75 -8.42 5.89
N GLU A 145 9.30 -7.27 5.54
CA GLU A 145 9.83 -6.31 6.49
C GLU A 145 8.70 -5.67 7.33
N PHE A 146 7.56 -5.39 6.71
CA PHE A 146 6.41 -4.85 7.42
C PHE A 146 5.80 -5.86 8.41
N ARG A 147 5.79 -7.15 8.05
CA ARG A 147 5.47 -8.23 9.01
C ARG A 147 6.45 -8.26 10.18
N LEU A 148 7.75 -8.06 9.93
CA LEU A 148 8.75 -8.00 11.00
C LEU A 148 8.45 -6.84 11.95
N ALA A 149 8.12 -5.66 11.43
CA ALA A 149 7.78 -4.49 12.23
C ALA A 149 6.66 -4.78 13.24
N TYR A 150 5.59 -5.47 12.82
CA TYR A 150 4.50 -5.85 13.71
C TYR A 150 4.78 -7.09 14.56
N LYS A 151 5.67 -7.98 14.13
CA LYS A 151 6.10 -9.13 14.93
C LYS A 151 6.90 -8.69 16.18
N VAL A 152 7.76 -7.68 16.03
CA VAL A 152 8.56 -7.15 17.15
C VAL A 152 7.88 -5.99 17.89
N GLY A 153 6.87 -5.38 17.26
CA GLY A 153 6.20 -4.17 17.73
C GLY A 153 6.74 -2.93 16.99
N PRO A 154 5.87 -2.12 16.35
CA PRO A 154 6.32 -1.07 15.42
C PRO A 154 7.15 0.02 16.10
N GLY A 155 6.90 0.33 17.38
CA GLY A 155 7.76 1.22 18.18
C GLY A 155 9.19 0.69 18.30
N THR A 156 9.34 -0.51 18.87
CA THR A 156 10.65 -1.18 19.03
C THR A 156 11.34 -1.41 17.70
N TYR A 157 10.59 -1.78 16.66
CA TYR A 157 11.12 -1.89 15.31
C TYR A 157 11.76 -0.58 14.84
N CYS A 158 10.98 0.51 14.87
CA CYS A 158 11.39 1.81 14.38
C CYS A 158 12.55 2.43 15.17
N GLU A 159 12.56 2.28 16.50
CA GLU A 159 13.63 2.77 17.37
C GLU A 159 15.00 2.18 17.00
N ASN A 160 15.03 0.90 16.61
CA ASN A 160 16.25 0.19 16.27
C ASN A 160 16.76 0.45 14.83
N LEU A 161 15.98 1.14 14.00
CA LEU A 161 16.43 1.51 12.65
C LEU A 161 17.44 2.64 12.70
N GLN A 162 18.46 2.55 11.85
CA GLN A 162 19.47 3.59 11.66
C GLN A 162 18.91 4.76 10.85
N ASP A 163 19.36 5.98 11.16
CA ASP A 163 18.86 7.20 10.51
C ASP A 163 19.21 7.26 9.02
N GLU A 164 20.32 6.63 8.60
CA GLU A 164 20.71 6.53 7.18
C GLU A 164 19.69 5.72 6.36
N VAL A 165 19.01 4.76 6.99
CA VAL A 165 17.99 3.94 6.34
C VAL A 165 16.67 4.70 6.29
N VAL A 166 16.19 5.18 7.45
CA VAL A 166 14.88 5.83 7.59
C VAL A 166 14.85 7.19 6.90
N GLY A 167 15.89 7.99 7.08
CA GLY A 167 15.96 9.39 6.69
C GLY A 167 15.38 10.34 7.74
N ALA A 168 16.00 11.52 7.86
CA ALA A 168 15.66 12.52 8.86
C ALA A 168 14.22 13.06 8.75
N GLY A 169 13.62 13.04 7.55
CA GLY A 169 12.26 13.52 7.35
C GLY A 169 11.18 12.52 7.81
N LEU A 170 11.50 11.22 7.80
CA LEU A 170 10.58 10.15 8.19
C LEU A 170 10.68 9.82 9.69
N ARG A 171 11.87 9.93 10.29
CA ARG A 171 12.15 9.59 11.70
C ARG A 171 11.16 10.17 12.72
N PRO A 172 10.74 11.45 12.65
CA PRO A 172 9.83 12.05 13.63
C PRO A 172 8.39 11.52 13.56
N LEU A 173 8.04 10.82 12.48
CA LEU A 173 6.69 10.30 12.21
C LEU A 173 6.59 8.81 12.56
N LEU A 174 7.68 8.20 13.02
CA LEU A 174 7.68 6.83 13.49
C LEU A 174 7.13 6.77 14.94
N PRO A 175 6.37 5.72 15.29
CA PRO A 175 6.14 4.50 14.50
C PRO A 175 4.92 4.54 13.56
N ASN A 176 4.20 5.67 13.47
CA ASN A 176 2.97 5.75 12.66
C ASN A 176 3.21 5.47 11.17
N LEU A 177 4.39 5.80 10.64
CA LEU A 177 4.78 5.46 9.27
C LEU A 177 5.65 4.20 9.18
N ALA A 178 5.40 3.18 10.00
CA ALA A 178 6.14 1.92 9.98
C ALA A 178 6.14 1.23 8.60
N MET A 179 5.07 1.34 7.81
CA MET A 179 5.04 0.83 6.43
C MET A 179 6.11 1.51 5.56
N HIS A 180 6.29 2.82 5.70
CA HIS A 180 7.29 3.59 4.96
C HIS A 180 8.71 3.25 5.42
N ALA A 181 8.92 3.03 6.73
CA ALA A 181 10.19 2.56 7.25
C ALA A 181 10.55 1.17 6.68
N ALA A 182 9.56 0.26 6.61
CA ALA A 182 9.73 -1.06 6.00
C ALA A 182 10.07 -0.97 4.50
N TYR A 183 9.48 -0.01 3.76
CA TYR A 183 9.86 0.26 2.37
C TYR A 183 11.34 0.64 2.24
N ARG A 184 11.81 1.51 3.15
CA ARG A 184 13.19 2.00 3.14
C ARG A 184 14.21 0.90 3.43
N VAL A 185 13.91 0.03 4.40
CA VAL A 185 14.74 -1.15 4.66
C VAL A 185 14.68 -2.13 3.48
N ALA A 186 13.50 -2.37 2.90
CA ALA A 186 13.38 -3.29 1.76
C ALA A 186 14.16 -2.79 0.53
N THR A 187 14.15 -1.48 0.27
CA THR A 187 14.90 -0.88 -0.84
C THR A 187 16.40 -0.78 -0.59
N SER A 188 16.85 -0.56 0.65
CA SER A 188 18.29 -0.51 0.97
C SER A 188 19.03 -1.83 0.78
N GLN A 189 18.30 -2.94 0.64
CA GLN A 189 18.86 -4.28 0.39
C GLN A 189 19.12 -4.54 -1.10
N PHE A 190 18.66 -3.68 -2.01
CA PHE A 190 18.97 -3.80 -3.43
C PHE A 190 20.33 -3.17 -3.72
N PRO A 191 21.12 -3.71 -4.68
CA PRO A 191 22.35 -3.08 -5.12
C PRO A 191 22.04 -1.66 -5.60
N GLN A 192 22.81 -0.67 -5.12
CA GLN A 192 22.75 0.65 -5.73
C GLN A 192 23.44 0.55 -7.09
N GLY A 193 22.67 0.81 -8.16
CA GLY A 193 23.16 0.84 -9.54
C GLY A 193 24.02 2.06 -9.84
#